data_AF-A0A970NQ98-F1
#
_entry.id   AF-A0A970NQ98-F1
#
_cell.length_a   1.000
_cell.length_b   1.000
_cell.length_c   1.000
_cell.angle_alpha   90.00
_cell.angle_beta   90.00
_cell.angle_gamma   90.00
#
_symmetry.space_group_name_H-M   'P 1'
#
loop_
_entity.id
_entity.type
_entity.pdbx_description
1 polymer ?
#
loop_
_entity_poly.entity_id
_entity_poly.type
_entity_poly.pdbx_seq_one_letter_code
_entity_poly.pdbx_strand_id
1 'polypeptide(L)'
;MNPNTIYVFDKGYNDYKAFKKFSDNETGFITRIKENVVYASVYENEIDEHIHSSVLQDEIIELTVKEETTTSKLKLRKIRFYDRALKREFGFLANLFEMRPDLVSAIYKLRW
;
A
#
# COMPACT_ATOMS: atom_id res chain seq x y z
N MET A 1 -3.37 -18.21 -5.76
CA MET A 1 -3.36 -17.09 -4.80
C MET A 1 -3.56 -17.69 -3.42
N ASN A 2 -2.84 -17.23 -2.41
CA ASN A 2 -2.80 -17.84 -1.08
C ASN A 2 -2.95 -16.72 -0.02
N PRO A 3 -3.95 -16.81 0.87
CA PRO A 3 -4.21 -15.77 1.87
C PRO A 3 -3.08 -15.62 2.90
N ASN A 4 -2.25 -16.66 3.08
CA ASN A 4 -1.10 -16.64 3.98
C ASN A 4 0.18 -16.15 3.30
N THR A 5 0.09 -15.44 2.18
CA THR A 5 1.23 -14.94 1.41
C THR A 5 1.11 -13.45 1.17
N ILE A 6 2.22 -12.74 1.38
CA ILE A 6 2.36 -11.32 1.07
C ILE A 6 3.32 -11.17 -0.11
N TYR A 7 2.80 -10.68 -1.24
CA TYR A 7 3.62 -10.35 -2.40
C TYR A 7 4.22 -8.96 -2.24
N VAL A 8 5.53 -8.85 -2.41
CA VAL A 8 6.24 -7.58 -2.27
C VAL A 8 6.97 -7.27 -3.58
N PHE A 9 6.69 -6.11 -4.19
CA PHE A 9 7.22 -5.77 -5.52
C PHE A 9 7.48 -4.27 -5.70
N ASP A 10 8.31 -3.93 -6.68
CA ASP A 10 8.90 -2.58 -6.85
C ASP A 10 8.03 -1.55 -7.58
N LYS A 11 8.48 -0.28 -7.48
CA LYS A 11 7.92 0.90 -8.17
C LYS A 11 7.87 0.63 -9.68
N GLY A 12 6.69 0.43 -10.24
CA GLY A 12 6.57 0.06 -11.65
C GLY A 12 5.23 -0.61 -11.98
N TYR A 13 4.82 -1.52 -11.10
CA TYR A 13 3.54 -2.22 -11.17
C TYR A 13 2.42 -1.34 -10.61
N ASN A 14 1.75 -0.56 -11.46
CA ASN A 14 0.44 0.03 -11.15
C ASN A 14 -0.66 -0.76 -11.87
N ASP A 15 -0.56 -2.08 -11.86
CA ASP A 15 -1.60 -2.92 -12.41
C ASP A 15 -2.72 -3.04 -11.37
N TYR A 16 -3.65 -2.09 -11.42
CA TYR A 16 -4.78 -2.07 -10.50
C TYR A 16 -5.70 -3.29 -10.70
N LYS A 17 -5.68 -3.95 -11.87
CA LYS A 17 -6.38 -5.22 -12.06
C LYS A 17 -5.70 -6.32 -11.25
N ALA A 18 -4.37 -6.36 -11.25
CA ALA A 18 -3.62 -7.29 -10.40
C ALA A 18 -3.88 -7.02 -8.90
N PHE A 19 -3.91 -5.76 -8.47
CA PHE A 19 -4.20 -5.41 -7.06
C PHE A 19 -5.61 -5.80 -6.65
N LYS A 20 -6.57 -5.56 -7.54
CA LYS A 20 -7.95 -6.01 -7.35
C LYS A 20 -7.98 -7.53 -7.23
N LYS A 21 -7.30 -8.25 -8.12
CA LYS A 21 -7.23 -9.72 -8.08
C LYS A 21 -6.59 -10.24 -6.78
N PHE A 22 -5.50 -9.63 -6.30
CA PHE A 22 -4.93 -9.99 -4.99
C PHE A 22 -5.93 -9.78 -3.86
N SER A 23 -6.61 -8.63 -3.85
CA SER A 23 -7.60 -8.28 -2.82
C SER A 23 -8.82 -9.20 -2.84
N ASP A 24 -9.37 -9.50 -4.03
CA ASP A 24 -10.50 -10.41 -4.22
C ASP A 24 -10.16 -11.86 -3.78
N ASN A 25 -8.88 -12.22 -3.73
CA ASN A 25 -8.39 -13.54 -3.32
C ASN A 25 -7.73 -13.51 -1.93
N GLU A 26 -8.00 -12.48 -1.13
CA GLU A 26 -7.48 -12.30 0.25
C GLU A 26 -5.95 -12.42 0.35
N THR A 27 -5.25 -12.19 -0.76
CA THR A 27 -3.81 -12.33 -0.86
C THR A 27 -3.17 -10.98 -0.57
N GLY A 28 -2.27 -10.94 0.40
CA GLY A 28 -1.58 -9.73 0.80
C GLY A 28 -0.63 -9.21 -0.28
N PHE A 29 -0.51 -7.89 -0.39
CA PHE A 29 0.57 -7.28 -1.17
C PHE A 29 1.08 -5.97 -0.58
N ILE A 30 2.33 -5.64 -0.92
CA ILE A 30 2.97 -4.36 -0.62
C ILE A 30 3.79 -3.90 -1.82
N THR A 31 3.61 -2.66 -2.24
CA THR A 31 4.34 -2.05 -3.36
C THR A 31 4.64 -0.59 -3.13
N ARG A 32 5.59 -0.03 -3.88
CA ARG A 32 5.82 1.41 -3.88
C ARG A 32 4.81 2.14 -4.76
N ILE A 33 4.28 3.23 -4.23
CA ILE A 33 3.44 4.16 -5.00
C ILE A 33 4.28 4.97 -5.98
N LYS A 34 3.73 5.27 -7.16
CA LYS A 34 4.27 6.30 -8.07
C LYS A 34 3.70 7.67 -7.69
N GLU A 35 4.47 8.73 -7.87
CA GLU A 35 4.07 10.10 -7.49
C GLU A 35 2.80 10.59 -8.20
N ASN A 36 2.55 10.06 -9.40
CA ASN A 36 1.50 10.46 -10.32
C ASN A 36 0.30 9.48 -10.31
N VAL A 37 0.11 8.75 -9.20
CA VAL A 37 -1.11 7.94 -8.98
C VAL A 37 -2.28 8.86 -8.63
N VAL A 38 -3.38 8.74 -9.37
CA VAL A 38 -4.64 9.42 -9.06
C VAL A 38 -5.48 8.53 -8.14
N TYR A 39 -5.79 9.03 -6.96
CA TYR A 39 -6.60 8.36 -5.95
C TYR A 39 -7.50 9.38 -5.23
N ALA A 40 -8.57 8.88 -4.60
CA ALA A 40 -9.36 9.64 -3.65
C ALA A 40 -8.95 9.27 -2.22
N SER A 41 -8.76 10.27 -1.35
CA SER A 41 -8.64 10.05 0.09
C SER A 41 -9.99 9.62 0.65
N VAL A 42 -10.02 8.54 1.44
CA VAL A 42 -11.24 8.06 2.09
C VAL A 42 -11.19 8.35 3.58
N TYR A 43 -10.07 8.02 4.22
CA TYR A 43 -9.89 8.17 5.67
C TYR A 43 -8.41 8.24 6.01
N GLU A 44 -8.01 9.15 6.89
CA GLU A 44 -6.65 9.20 7.44
C GLU A 44 -6.66 8.51 8.81
N ASN A 45 -5.87 7.44 8.94
CA ASN A 45 -5.74 6.70 10.19
C ASN A 45 -4.87 7.49 11.17
N GLU A 46 -5.25 7.48 12.44
CA GLU A 46 -4.40 8.01 13.49
C GLU A 46 -3.14 7.13 13.64
N ILE A 47 -1.98 7.78 13.73
CA ILE A 47 -0.71 7.10 13.99
C ILE A 47 -0.49 7.11 15.50
N ASP A 48 -0.67 5.95 16.12
CA ASP A 48 -0.44 5.70 17.54
C ASP A 48 1.01 6.06 17.96
N GLU A 49 1.17 6.58 19.17
CA GLU A 49 2.47 6.96 19.75
C GLU A 49 3.47 5.79 19.88
N HIS A 50 2.99 4.55 19.93
CA HIS A 50 3.79 3.34 20.00
C HIS A 50 4.22 2.80 18.62
N ILE A 51 3.83 3.47 17.54
CA ILE A 51 4.28 3.16 16.18
C ILE A 51 5.62 3.85 15.93
N HIS A 52 6.49 3.19 15.17
CA HIS A 52 7.78 3.78 14.82
C HIS A 52 7.60 5.16 14.15
N SER A 53 8.24 6.19 14.72
CA SER A 53 8.19 7.61 14.28
C SER A 53 8.67 7.91 12.85
N SER A 54 9.00 6.87 12.08
CA SER A 54 9.28 6.99 10.64
C SER A 54 8.02 6.87 9.80
N VAL A 55 6.90 6.42 10.36
CA VAL A 55 5.60 6.50 9.69
C VAL A 55 5.15 7.96 9.74
N LEU A 56 4.96 8.56 8.56
CA LEU A 56 4.57 9.96 8.39
C LEU A 56 3.08 10.14 8.09
N GLN A 57 2.47 9.13 7.46
CA GLN A 57 1.08 9.12 7.07
C GLN A 57 0.60 7.68 6.95
N ASP A 58 -0.64 7.45 7.36
CA ASP A 58 -1.36 6.21 7.16
C ASP A 58 -2.80 6.54 6.72
N GLU A 59 -3.17 6.14 5.52
CA GLU A 59 -4.39 6.62 4.86
C GLU A 59 -5.07 5.49 4.09
N ILE A 60 -6.38 5.35 4.25
CA ILE A 60 -7.22 4.56 3.34
C ILE A 60 -7.55 5.43 2.13
N ILE A 61 -7.19 4.92 0.95
CA ILE A 61 -7.45 5.57 -0.33
C ILE A 61 -8.33 4.68 -1.20
N GLU A 62 -8.97 5.29 -2.19
CA GLU A 62 -9.73 4.59 -3.21
C GLU A 62 -9.16 4.88 -4.61
N LEU A 63 -8.89 3.79 -5.34
CA LEU A 63 -8.45 3.81 -6.73
C LEU A 63 -9.59 3.42 -7.65
N THR A 64 -9.59 3.99 -8.86
CA THR A 64 -10.49 3.57 -9.93
C THR A 64 -9.79 2.52 -10.78
N VAL A 65 -10.37 1.31 -10.85
CA VAL A 65 -9.88 0.21 -11.68
C VAL A 65 -10.71 0.16 -12.95
N LYS A 66 -10.06 0.35 -14.09
CA LYS A 66 -10.71 0.19 -15.40
C LYS A 66 -10.48 -1.23 -15.90
N GLU A 67 -11.57 -1.94 -16.10
CA GLU A 67 -11.62 -3.25 -16.75
C GLU A 67 -12.11 -3.07 -18.20
N GLU A 68 -12.19 -4.15 -18.98
CA GLU A 68 -12.49 -4.05 -20.41
C GLU A 68 -13.86 -3.43 -20.70
N THR A 69 -14.85 -3.75 -19.88
CA THR A 69 -16.24 -3.29 -20.04
C THR A 69 -16.79 -2.58 -18.80
N THR A 70 -16.05 -2.59 -17.70
CA THR A 70 -16.50 -2.15 -16.38
C THR A 70 -15.48 -1.21 -15.74
N THR A 71 -15.96 -0.40 -14.81
CA THR A 71 -15.10 0.38 -13.92
C THR A 71 -15.50 0.05 -12.50
N SER A 72 -14.53 -0.31 -11.67
CA SER A 72 -14.74 -0.60 -10.26
C SER A 72 -13.88 0.30 -9.38
N LYS A 73 -14.21 0.31 -8.09
CA LYS A 73 -13.40 0.96 -7.07
C LYS A 73 -12.60 -0.09 -6.31
N LEU A 74 -11.38 0.26 -5.93
CA LEU A 74 -10.51 -0.57 -5.10
C LEU A 74 -9.99 0.28 -3.95
N LYS A 75 -10.37 -0.09 -2.73
CA LYS A 75 -9.78 0.49 -1.52
C LYS A 75 -8.41 -0.11 -1.28
N LEU A 76 -7.44 0.72 -0.98
CA LEU A 76 -6.09 0.33 -0.55
C LEU A 76 -5.66 1.21 0.62
N ARG A 77 -4.63 0.76 1.32
CA ARG A 77 -3.94 1.56 2.33
C ARG A 77 -2.68 2.15 1.73
N LYS A 78 -2.50 3.45 1.91
CA LYS A 78 -1.32 4.22 1.55
C LYS A 78 -0.56 4.61 2.81
N ILE A 79 0.72 4.29 2.84
CA ILE A 79 1.61 4.63 3.98
C ILE A 79 2.75 5.47 3.47
N ARG A 80 3.02 6.63 4.09
CA ARG A 80 4.26 7.38 3.88
C ARG A 80 5.23 7.07 5.00
N PHE A 81 6.48 6.82 4.62
CA PHE A 81 7.53 6.42 5.52
C PHE A 81 8.83 7.18 5.22
N TYR A 82 9.44 7.74 6.26
CA TYR A 82 10.77 8.36 6.18
C TYR A 82 11.85 7.34 6.50
N ASP A 83 12.65 6.99 5.49
CA ASP A 83 13.82 6.16 5.70
C ASP A 83 15.02 7.01 6.15
N ARG A 84 15.46 6.77 7.38
CA ARG A 84 16.57 7.51 8.00
C ARG A 84 17.94 7.14 7.41
N ALA A 85 18.11 5.92 6.91
CA ALA A 85 19.39 5.49 6.33
C ALA A 85 19.60 6.11 4.94
N LEU A 86 18.55 6.09 4.11
CA LEU A 86 18.57 6.71 2.77
C LEU A 86 18.23 8.20 2.78
N LYS A 87 17.82 8.75 3.93
CA LYS A 87 17.43 10.15 4.12
C LYS A 87 16.37 10.62 3.12
N ARG A 88 15.37 9.78 2.85
CA ARG A 88 14.31 10.08 1.88
C ARG A 88 12.98 9.43 2.26
N GLU A 89 11.91 9.98 1.71
CA GLU A 89 10.57 9.44 1.86
C GLU A 89 10.26 8.34 0.84
N PHE A 90 9.41 7.42 1.29
CA PHE A 90 8.79 6.36 0.51
C PHE A 90 7.29 6.40 0.71
N GLY A 91 6.54 6.15 -0.35
CA GLY A 91 5.12 5.86 -0.28
C GLY A 91 4.88 4.41 -0.65
N PHE A 92 4.05 3.73 0.12
CA PHE A 92 3.67 2.34 -0.08
C PHE A 92 2.16 2.21 -0.30
N LEU A 93 1.77 1.24 -1.11
CA LEU A 93 0.38 0.76 -1.24
C LEU A 93 0.31 -0.69 -0.76
N ALA A 94 -0.72 -0.99 0.01
CA ALA A 94 -1.00 -2.35 0.49
C ALA A 94 -2.51 -2.58 0.64
N ASN A 95 -2.92 -3.85 0.66
CA ASN A 95 -4.27 -4.27 1.10
C ASN A 95 -4.26 -4.88 2.52
N LEU A 96 -3.25 -4.52 3.32
CA LEU A 96 -3.05 -5.00 4.69
C LEU A 96 -3.60 -3.96 5.69
N PHE A 97 -4.92 -3.91 5.83
CA PHE A 97 -5.61 -2.87 6.62
C PHE A 97 -5.37 -3.00 8.13
N GLU A 98 -5.34 -4.23 8.64
CA GLU A 98 -5.18 -4.50 10.08
C GLU A 98 -3.71 -4.59 10.53
N MET A 99 -2.77 -4.58 9.59
CA MET A 99 -1.35 -4.66 9.92
C MET A 99 -0.85 -3.33 10.49
N ARG A 100 0.17 -3.31 11.36
CA ARG A 100 0.76 -2.03 11.75
C ARG A 100 1.49 -1.36 10.56
N PRO A 101 1.38 -0.04 10.37
CA PRO A 101 1.94 0.63 9.19
C PRO A 101 3.48 0.64 9.16
N ASP A 102 4.12 0.61 10.34
CA ASP A 102 5.57 0.44 10.45
C ASP A 102 6.02 -0.98 10.03
N LEU A 103 5.23 -2.01 10.33
CA LEU A 103 5.49 -3.38 9.88
C LEU A 103 5.32 -3.52 8.36
N VAL A 104 4.30 -2.90 7.75
CA VAL A 104 4.15 -2.87 6.28
C VAL A 104 5.40 -2.26 5.64
N SER A 105 5.88 -1.15 6.20
CA SER A 105 7.11 -0.50 5.75
C SER A 105 8.32 -1.43 5.93
N ALA A 106 8.44 -2.09 7.09
CA ALA A 106 9.54 -3.02 7.39
C ALA A 106 9.56 -4.25 6.46
N ILE A 107 8.40 -4.81 6.10
CA ILE A 107 8.31 -5.96 5.18
C ILE A 107 8.78 -5.56 3.78
N TYR A 108 8.33 -4.40 3.27
CA TYR A 108 8.86 -3.90 1.99
C TYR A 108 10.38 -3.73 2.08
N LYS A 109 10.84 -3.28 3.25
CA LYS A 109 12.24 -3.13 3.57
C LYS A 109 13.04 -4.45 3.73
N LEU A 110 12.50 -5.62 3.42
CA LEU A 110 13.31 -6.86 3.36
C LEU A 110 13.84 -7.16 1.95
N ARG A 111 13.42 -6.40 0.93
CA ARG A 111 13.81 -6.61 -0.49
C ARG A 111 15.10 -5.92 -0.93
N TRP A 112 15.76 -5.21 -0.04
CA TRP A 112 16.89 -4.30 -0.27
C TRP A 112 17.91 -4.49 0.85
#